data_AF-A0A1G7X393-F1
#
_entry.id   AF-A0A1G7X393-F1
#
_cell.length_a   1.000
_cell.length_b   1.000
_cell.length_c   1.000
_cell.angle_alpha   90.00
_cell.angle_beta   90.00
_cell.angle_gamma   90.00
#
_symmetry.space_group_name_H-M   'P 1'
#
loop_
_entity.id
_entity.type
_entity.pdbx_description
1 polymer ?
#
loop_
_entity_poly.entity_id
_entity_poly.type
_entity_poly.pdbx_seq_one_letter_code
_entity_poly.pdbx_strand_id
1 'polypeptide(L)'
;MSTPLTAAILAELATRLERVADRIDGRRRPPPPTAPPLPTPFGAAPPTTPVYGAAPAVAPPAARPGAARYGAAGPGPGRGAAAAPAVPAPPAAPRRPPPGRALRELAGEIKSGANLGGVDLVTAYPPDVLVPEAAAPAALARWMEILRDILIFSPIVLAWWQLHQALDAYGATDGKQAFLYAWQRGFSGVWTLAQTAMAVALLVLAIIMLTFVLHLLDGLASRIRLREQVARDLAYATVVIARKGIGGTPVSERSLAEFSRTLRHSIDTMNDTLRGTGSQIAAALQGEQAQRMATAASALAGSLNAVGAAAADLRRLGEALNTPTEVLQRLEALQRDIAAEGKRLHGGLAALVTQLGATAKAGESAANEQQIMTREVTDLTRTLHGWTSQSMESLGVLVHQMRDALEQVDGYGYRPGGV
;
A
#
# COMPACT_ATOMS: atom_id res chain seq x y z
N MET A 1 32.45 -15.21 10.09
CA MET A 1 32.44 -15.29 8.61
C MET A 1 31.00 -15.21 8.14
N SER A 2 30.63 -14.21 7.34
CA SER A 2 29.26 -14.08 6.82
C SER A 2 29.00 -15.15 5.75
N THR A 3 27.88 -15.86 5.80
CA THR A 3 27.49 -16.80 4.73
C THR A 3 27.18 -16.04 3.42
N PRO A 4 27.51 -16.62 2.23
CA PRO A 4 27.36 -15.95 0.94
C PRO A 4 25.90 -15.56 0.63
N LEU A 5 24.92 -16.33 1.14
CA LEU A 5 23.49 -16.03 1.00
C LEU A 5 23.12 -14.70 1.67
N THR A 6 23.65 -14.42 2.86
CA THR A 6 23.32 -13.21 3.63
C THR A 6 23.92 -11.96 3.00
N ALA A 7 25.11 -12.08 2.39
CA ALA A 7 25.70 -10.98 1.62
C ALA A 7 24.83 -10.59 0.42
N ALA A 8 24.26 -11.58 -0.28
CA ALA A 8 23.35 -11.34 -1.41
C ALA A 8 22.04 -10.63 -0.98
N ILE A 9 21.45 -11.03 0.16
CA ILE A 9 20.23 -10.41 0.69
C ILE A 9 20.47 -8.95 1.09
N LEU A 10 21.58 -8.66 1.78
CA LEU A 10 21.93 -7.29 2.17
C LEU A 10 22.24 -6.39 0.96
N ALA A 11 22.88 -6.95 -0.07
CA ALA A 11 23.14 -6.22 -1.31
C ALA A 11 21.84 -5.89 -2.07
N GLU A 12 20.89 -6.83 -2.14
CA GLU A 12 19.56 -6.58 -2.73
C GLU A 12 18.78 -5.54 -1.94
N LEU A 13 18.81 -5.61 -0.60
CA LEU A 13 18.15 -4.63 0.26
C LEU A 13 18.74 -3.22 0.08
N ALA A 14 20.06 -3.08 0.07
CA ALA A 14 20.70 -1.79 -0.19
C ALA A 14 20.34 -1.24 -1.58
N THR A 15 20.25 -2.12 -2.59
CA THR A 15 19.81 -1.75 -3.95
C THR A 15 18.34 -1.33 -3.99
N ARG A 16 17.47 -1.94 -3.15
CA ARG A 16 16.07 -1.52 -3.01
C ARG A 16 15.95 -0.16 -2.33
N LEU A 17 16.69 0.09 -1.25
CA LEU A 17 16.72 1.38 -0.56
C LEU A 17 17.21 2.50 -1.49
N GLU A 18 18.24 2.24 -2.30
CA GLU A 18 18.70 3.20 -3.33
C GLU A 18 17.63 3.47 -4.39
N ARG A 19 16.93 2.44 -4.89
CA ARG A 19 15.81 2.61 -5.84
C ARG A 19 14.64 3.39 -5.25
N VAL A 20 14.42 3.30 -3.95
CA VAL A 20 13.38 4.07 -3.26
C VAL A 20 13.84 5.52 -3.07
N ALA A 21 15.09 5.74 -2.68
CA ALA A 21 15.68 7.08 -2.59
C ALA A 21 15.64 7.83 -3.93
N ASP A 22 16.01 7.17 -5.03
CA ASP A 22 15.94 7.73 -6.38
C ASP A 22 14.50 8.13 -6.76
N ARG A 23 13.50 7.32 -6.37
CA ARG A 23 12.08 7.62 -6.58
C ARG A 23 11.60 8.80 -5.74
N ILE A 24 12.01 8.91 -4.48
CA ILE A 24 11.67 10.01 -3.58
C ILE A 24 12.24 11.33 -4.10
N ASP A 25 13.48 11.31 -4.59
CA ASP A 25 14.14 12.51 -5.12
C ASP A 25 13.65 12.90 -6.54
N GLY A 26 12.68 12.17 -7.09
CA GLY A 26 12.16 12.41 -8.44
C GLY A 26 13.18 12.18 -9.56
N ARG A 27 14.34 11.58 -9.25
CA ARG A 27 15.36 11.25 -10.24
C ARG A 27 14.92 9.99 -10.97
N ARG A 28 14.23 10.17 -12.09
CA ARG A 28 14.14 9.11 -13.09
C ARG A 28 15.58 8.82 -13.54
N ARG A 29 16.09 7.61 -13.29
CA ARG A 29 17.35 7.19 -13.93
C ARG A 29 17.22 7.42 -15.42
N PRO A 30 18.27 7.91 -16.11
CA PRO A 30 18.29 7.87 -17.56
C PRO A 30 17.99 6.42 -17.98
N PRO A 31 17.17 6.20 -19.02
CA PRO A 31 16.90 4.86 -19.50
C PRO A 31 18.25 4.14 -19.71
N PRO A 32 18.33 2.83 -19.42
CA PRO A 32 19.55 2.08 -19.71
C PRO A 32 19.93 2.36 -21.16
N PRO A 33 21.24 2.55 -21.47
CA PRO A 33 21.66 2.81 -22.84
C PRO A 33 21.02 1.75 -23.72
N THR A 34 20.18 2.20 -24.65
CA THR A 34 19.51 1.33 -25.61
C THR A 34 20.58 0.43 -26.20
N ALA A 35 20.38 -0.89 -26.07
CA ALA A 35 21.24 -1.86 -26.73
C ALA A 35 21.43 -1.41 -28.19
N PRO A 36 22.66 -1.48 -28.74
CA PRO A 36 22.91 -1.08 -30.11
C PRO A 36 21.87 -1.76 -31.01
N PRO A 37 21.29 -1.03 -31.98
CA PRO A 37 20.24 -1.58 -32.83
C PRO A 37 20.74 -2.90 -33.42
N LEU A 38 19.98 -3.97 -33.17
CA LEU A 38 20.25 -5.24 -33.82
C LEU A 38 20.24 -5.00 -35.34
N PRO A 39 21.21 -5.55 -36.09
CA PRO A 39 21.23 -5.40 -37.54
C PRO A 39 19.90 -5.95 -38.08
N THR A 40 19.11 -5.08 -38.70
CA THR A 40 17.86 -5.46 -39.36
C THR A 40 18.19 -6.45 -40.48
N PRO A 41 17.72 -7.70 -40.42
CA PRO A 41 17.72 -8.54 -41.62
C PRO A 41 16.60 -8.03 -42.52
N PHE A 42 16.89 -7.96 -43.82
CA PHE A 42 16.02 -7.55 -44.92
C PHE A 42 15.97 -6.05 -45.23
N GLY A 43 16.69 -5.70 -46.30
CA GLY A 43 16.46 -4.49 -47.06
C GLY A 43 15.07 -4.52 -47.70
N ALA A 44 14.17 -3.70 -47.18
CA ALA A 44 13.00 -3.26 -47.90
C ALA A 44 13.26 -1.81 -48.34
N ALA A 45 13.20 -1.58 -49.66
CA ALA A 45 13.31 -0.25 -50.23
C ALA A 45 12.23 0.68 -49.68
N PRO A 46 12.53 1.95 -49.41
CA PRO A 46 11.57 2.88 -48.83
C PRO A 46 10.44 3.20 -49.83
N PRO A 47 9.17 3.29 -49.38
CA PRO A 47 8.08 3.75 -50.22
C PRO A 47 8.23 5.25 -50.50
N THR A 48 8.12 5.61 -51.78
CA THR A 48 8.01 6.98 -52.26
C THR A 48 6.73 7.62 -51.74
N THR A 49 6.87 8.64 -50.88
CA THR A 49 5.75 9.48 -50.44
C THR A 49 5.55 10.64 -51.43
N PRO A 50 4.31 10.96 -51.82
CA PRO A 50 4.03 12.10 -52.68
C PRO A 50 4.12 13.41 -51.89
N VAL A 51 4.80 14.38 -52.49
CA VAL A 51 4.98 15.76 -52.00
C VAL A 51 3.65 16.50 -52.09
N TYR A 52 3.05 16.83 -50.94
CA TYR A 52 1.99 17.84 -50.85
C TYR A 52 2.60 19.24 -50.71
N GLY A 53 2.15 20.16 -51.56
CA GLY A 53 2.62 21.54 -51.63
C GLY A 53 2.39 22.34 -50.35
N ALA A 54 3.42 23.07 -49.92
CA ALA A 54 3.37 24.01 -48.83
C ALA A 54 2.71 25.33 -49.27
N ALA A 55 1.74 25.80 -48.49
CA ALA A 55 1.20 27.15 -48.58
C ALA A 55 2.06 28.13 -47.75
N PRO A 56 2.18 29.41 -48.15
CA PRO A 56 3.13 30.35 -47.55
C PRO A 56 2.68 30.92 -46.19
N ALA A 57 3.66 31.07 -45.29
CA ALA A 57 3.52 31.67 -43.98
C ALA A 57 3.30 33.20 -44.06
N VAL A 58 2.30 33.68 -43.35
CA VAL A 58 2.01 35.11 -43.15
C VAL A 58 2.81 35.61 -41.93
N ALA A 59 3.56 36.70 -42.14
CA ALA A 59 4.36 37.37 -41.12
C ALA A 59 3.50 38.18 -40.13
N PRO A 60 3.88 38.29 -38.85
CA PRO A 60 3.29 39.25 -37.92
C PRO A 60 4.00 40.63 -37.98
N PRO A 61 3.27 41.75 -37.88
CA PRO A 61 3.89 43.08 -37.83
C PRO A 61 4.34 43.47 -36.42
N ALA A 62 5.38 44.31 -36.41
CA ALA A 62 6.07 44.84 -35.25
C ALA A 62 5.37 46.05 -34.60
N ALA A 63 5.63 46.17 -33.29
CA ALA A 63 5.88 47.37 -32.49
C ALA A 63 4.81 48.48 -32.33
N ARG A 64 4.53 48.80 -31.05
CA ARG A 64 4.38 50.19 -30.56
C ARG A 64 4.94 50.33 -29.13
N PRO A 65 5.72 51.39 -28.84
CA PRO A 65 6.14 51.78 -27.49
C PRO A 65 5.21 52.86 -26.91
N GLY A 66 5.01 52.87 -25.60
CA GLY A 66 4.20 53.88 -24.92
C GLY A 66 4.56 53.99 -23.43
N ALA A 67 4.92 55.21 -23.03
CA ALA A 67 5.50 55.59 -21.75
C ALA A 67 4.45 56.02 -20.70
N ALA A 68 4.81 55.90 -19.40
CA ALA A 68 4.43 56.75 -18.26
C ALA A 68 5.02 56.08 -17.00
N ARG A 69 6.13 56.53 -16.36
CA ARG A 69 6.29 57.74 -15.54
C ARG A 69 5.06 58.12 -14.72
N TYR A 70 5.01 57.65 -13.48
CA TYR A 70 4.60 58.44 -12.32
C TYR A 70 5.45 58.02 -11.11
N GLY A 71 6.19 58.98 -10.57
CA GLY A 71 6.83 58.87 -9.27
C GLY A 71 5.87 59.31 -8.17
N ALA A 72 6.10 58.82 -6.96
CA ALA A 72 5.73 59.51 -5.73
C ALA A 72 6.68 59.04 -4.63
N ALA A 73 7.69 59.88 -4.38
CA ALA A 73 8.45 59.87 -3.15
C ALA A 73 7.57 60.43 -2.03
N GLY A 74 7.62 59.82 -0.86
CA GLY A 74 7.09 60.37 0.38
C GLY A 74 8.02 59.98 1.54
N PRO A 75 8.75 60.94 2.14
CA PRO A 75 9.49 60.72 3.38
C PRO A 75 8.64 61.15 4.58
N GLY A 76 8.69 60.37 5.65
CA GLY A 76 8.02 60.70 6.91
C GLY A 76 8.64 59.93 8.08
N PRO A 77 9.31 60.60 9.04
CA PRO A 77 10.14 59.95 10.05
C PRO A 77 9.40 59.68 11.36
N GLY A 78 9.96 58.74 12.13
CA GLY A 78 10.06 58.86 13.58
C GLY A 78 8.88 58.35 14.41
N ARG A 79 9.07 57.17 15.02
CA ARG A 79 8.72 56.95 16.43
C ARG A 79 9.55 55.79 16.97
N GLY A 80 10.34 56.10 18.00
CA GLY A 80 11.22 55.17 18.68
C GLY A 80 10.44 54.00 19.28
N ALA A 81 10.84 52.79 18.90
CA ALA A 81 10.58 51.59 19.67
C ALA A 81 11.86 51.25 20.43
N ALA A 82 11.75 51.28 21.75
CA ALA A 82 12.80 50.88 22.68
C ALA A 82 13.34 49.49 22.30
N ALA A 83 14.67 49.36 22.30
CA ALA A 83 15.36 48.11 22.07
C ALA A 83 14.95 47.09 23.16
N ALA A 84 14.09 46.15 22.79
CA ALA A 84 13.88 44.95 23.58
C ALA A 84 15.18 44.13 23.58
N PRO A 85 15.61 43.56 24.71
CA PRO A 85 16.82 42.74 24.77
C PRO A 85 16.68 41.57 23.80
N ALA A 86 17.64 41.47 22.88
CA ALA A 86 17.72 40.38 21.92
C ALA A 86 17.81 39.05 22.68
N VAL A 87 16.70 38.33 22.75
CA VAL A 87 16.68 36.94 23.18
C VAL A 87 17.57 36.18 22.18
N PRO A 88 18.67 35.54 22.62
CA PRO A 88 19.51 34.78 21.71
C PRO A 88 18.64 33.72 21.04
N ALA A 89 18.60 33.76 19.71
CA ALA A 89 17.86 32.78 18.93
C ALA A 89 18.28 31.37 19.39
N PRO A 90 17.31 30.47 19.67
CA PRO A 90 17.65 29.11 20.06
C PRO A 90 18.59 28.51 19.01
N PRO A 91 19.61 27.74 19.43
CA PRO A 91 20.56 27.13 18.49
C PRO A 91 19.76 26.40 17.42
N ALA A 92 20.01 26.76 16.16
CA ALA A 92 19.29 26.21 15.02
C ALA A 92 19.35 24.68 15.12
N ALA A 93 18.18 24.05 15.27
CA ALA A 93 18.09 22.60 15.34
C ALA A 93 18.88 22.00 14.16
N PRO A 94 19.69 20.95 14.38
CA PRO A 94 20.51 20.36 13.33
C PRO A 94 19.62 20.06 12.13
N ARG A 95 19.97 20.66 10.97
CA ARG A 95 19.21 20.49 9.73
C ARG A 95 19.20 19.01 9.40
N ARG A 96 18.03 18.37 9.54
CA ARG A 96 17.85 16.97 9.18
C ARG A 96 18.18 16.80 7.69
N PRO A 97 18.96 15.78 7.31
CA PRO A 97 19.26 15.53 5.91
C PRO A 97 17.96 15.23 5.14
N PRO A 98 17.89 15.59 3.84
CA PRO A 98 16.75 15.22 3.02
C PRO A 98 16.59 13.68 3.00
N PRO A 99 15.35 13.18 2.96
CA PRO A 99 15.06 11.77 3.21
C PRO A 99 15.74 10.81 2.22
N GLY A 100 15.88 11.20 0.94
CA GLY A 100 16.63 10.42 -0.05
C GLY A 100 18.13 10.31 0.24
N ARG A 101 18.71 11.25 0.99
CA ARG A 101 20.11 11.19 1.44
C ARG A 101 20.26 10.27 2.64
N ALA A 102 19.34 10.35 3.62
CA ALA A 102 19.33 9.48 4.79
C ALA A 102 19.23 7.98 4.39
N LEU A 103 18.35 7.64 3.44
CA LEU A 103 18.22 6.27 2.93
C LEU A 103 19.48 5.79 2.19
N ARG A 104 20.19 6.68 1.49
CA ARG A 104 21.44 6.35 0.79
C ARG A 104 22.61 6.20 1.77
N GLU A 105 22.66 7.01 2.81
CA GLU A 105 23.63 6.86 3.90
C GLU A 105 23.40 5.53 4.62
N LEU A 106 22.15 5.19 4.95
CA LEU A 106 21.81 3.88 5.51
C LEU A 106 22.17 2.71 4.56
N ALA A 107 21.89 2.83 3.27
CA ALA A 107 22.29 1.81 2.29
C ALA A 107 23.82 1.65 2.22
N GLY A 108 24.56 2.76 2.34
CA GLY A 108 26.02 2.76 2.44
C GLY A 108 26.53 2.08 3.71
N GLU A 109 25.92 2.38 4.86
CA GLU A 109 26.22 1.75 6.15
C GLU A 109 25.98 0.23 6.10
N ILE A 110 24.86 -0.20 5.53
CA ILE A 110 24.54 -1.63 5.32
C ILE A 110 25.57 -2.30 4.40
N LYS A 111 25.96 -1.66 3.29
CA LYS A 111 26.98 -2.18 2.36
C LYS A 111 28.36 -2.28 3.01
N SER A 112 28.72 -1.29 3.83
CA SER A 112 30.01 -1.25 4.55
C SER A 112 30.09 -2.24 5.70
N GLY A 113 28.95 -2.81 6.13
CA GLY A 113 28.89 -3.64 7.33
C GLY A 113 29.11 -2.84 8.61
N ALA A 114 28.77 -1.55 8.61
CA ALA A 114 28.80 -0.72 9.80
C ALA A 114 27.98 -1.36 10.92
N ASN A 115 28.37 -1.10 12.17
CA ASN A 115 27.79 -1.76 13.33
C ASN A 115 26.39 -1.17 13.62
N LEU A 116 25.40 -1.64 12.86
CA LEU A 116 23.98 -1.32 13.01
C LEU A 116 23.30 -2.23 14.04
N GLY A 117 24.08 -3.08 14.74
CA GLY A 117 23.58 -3.97 15.77
C GLY A 117 22.90 -3.20 16.91
N GLY A 118 21.65 -3.53 17.20
CA GLY A 118 20.87 -2.92 18.30
C GLY A 118 20.24 -1.57 17.99
N VAL A 119 20.44 -1.01 16.79
CA VAL A 119 19.70 0.18 16.34
C VAL A 119 18.40 -0.28 15.70
N ASP A 120 17.27 0.06 16.30
CA ASP A 120 15.97 -0.07 15.66
C ASP A 120 15.87 0.98 14.53
N LEU A 121 16.00 0.52 13.28
CA LEU A 121 15.98 1.38 12.11
C LEU A 121 14.62 2.03 11.91
N VAL A 122 13.53 1.44 12.42
CA VAL A 122 12.19 2.02 12.33
C VAL A 122 12.08 3.24 13.23
N THR A 123 12.64 3.15 14.44
CA THR A 123 12.69 4.28 15.38
C THR A 123 13.72 5.34 14.95
N ALA A 124 14.88 4.92 14.43
CA ALA A 124 15.93 5.84 13.97
C ALA A 124 15.54 6.58 12.68
N TYR A 125 14.78 5.93 11.80
CA TYR A 125 14.30 6.48 10.54
C TYR A 125 12.77 6.34 10.44
N PRO A 126 12.00 7.18 11.15
CA PRO A 126 10.55 7.09 11.14
C PRO A 126 10.03 7.25 9.71
N PRO A 127 9.19 6.34 9.22
CA PRO A 127 8.65 6.40 7.87
C PRO A 127 7.87 7.69 7.63
N ASP A 128 7.31 8.28 8.69
CA ASP A 128 6.55 9.54 8.64
C ASP A 128 7.42 10.75 8.32
N VAL A 129 8.69 10.70 8.70
CA VAL A 129 9.69 11.75 8.41
C VAL A 129 10.28 11.55 7.00
N LEU A 130 10.39 10.30 6.56
CA LEU A 130 10.93 9.96 5.24
C LEU A 130 9.96 10.27 4.10
N VAL A 131 8.66 10.10 4.34
CA VAL A 131 7.61 10.38 3.35
C VAL A 131 6.52 11.21 4.03
N PRO A 132 6.64 12.56 3.98
CA PRO A 132 5.65 13.45 4.56
C PRO A 132 4.28 13.18 3.97
N GLU A 133 3.30 12.99 4.85
CA GLU A 133 1.92 12.69 4.46
C GLU A 133 1.32 13.91 3.73
N ALA A 134 0.98 13.72 2.46
CA ALA A 134 0.07 14.64 1.81
C ALA A 134 -1.33 14.24 2.31
N ALA A 135 -1.95 15.09 3.13
CA ALA A 135 -3.27 14.89 3.72
C ALA A 135 -4.38 14.99 2.66
N ALA A 136 -4.33 14.17 1.62
CA ALA A 136 -5.47 13.97 0.75
C ALA A 136 -6.46 13.06 1.49
N PRO A 137 -7.72 13.47 1.70
CA PRO A 137 -8.69 12.66 2.41
C PRO A 137 -9.00 11.40 1.61
N ALA A 138 -8.55 10.23 2.10
CA ALA A 138 -8.76 8.93 1.46
C ALA A 138 -10.24 8.63 1.16
N ALA A 139 -11.15 9.21 1.96
CA ALA A 139 -12.59 9.14 1.73
C ALA A 139 -13.04 9.85 0.44
N LEU A 140 -12.43 11.00 0.11
CA LEU A 140 -12.77 11.75 -1.11
C LEU A 140 -12.34 10.98 -2.36
N ALA A 141 -11.14 10.39 -2.35
CA ALA A 141 -10.66 9.56 -3.46
C ALA A 141 -11.63 8.38 -3.72
N ARG A 142 -12.05 7.69 -2.65
CA ARG A 142 -13.01 6.59 -2.74
C ARG A 142 -14.38 7.04 -3.28
N TRP A 143 -14.89 8.18 -2.81
CA TRP A 143 -16.14 8.73 -3.31
C TRP A 143 -16.06 9.16 -4.78
N MET A 144 -14.94 9.76 -5.21
CA MET A 144 -14.73 10.14 -6.60
C MET A 144 -14.62 8.94 -7.53
N GLU A 145 -14.06 7.81 -7.06
CA GLU A 145 -14.03 6.55 -7.79
C GLU A 145 -15.44 6.01 -8.04
N ILE A 146 -16.27 5.92 -6.98
CA ILE A 146 -17.68 5.51 -7.10
C ILE A 146 -18.45 6.45 -8.05
N LEU A 147 -18.25 7.77 -7.90
CA LEU A 147 -18.92 8.75 -8.74
C LEU A 147 -18.54 8.58 -10.20
N ARG A 148 -17.25 8.37 -10.51
CA ARG A 148 -16.76 8.10 -11.87
C ARG A 148 -17.39 6.85 -12.47
N ASP A 149 -17.47 5.77 -11.69
CA ASP A 149 -18.02 4.49 -12.14
C ASP A 149 -19.52 4.59 -12.44
N ILE A 150 -20.25 5.45 -11.74
CA ILE A 150 -21.65 5.78 -12.08
C ILE A 150 -21.70 6.67 -13.32
N LEU A 151 -20.82 7.69 -13.38
CA LEU A 151 -20.82 8.70 -14.45
C LEU A 151 -20.52 8.09 -15.83
N ILE A 152 -19.78 6.98 -15.91
CA ILE A 152 -19.47 6.31 -17.18
C ILE A 152 -20.73 5.84 -17.93
N PHE A 153 -21.83 5.58 -17.21
CA PHE A 153 -23.11 5.18 -17.81
C PHE A 153 -24.00 6.37 -18.18
N SER A 154 -23.72 7.56 -17.63
CA SER A 154 -24.51 8.77 -17.86
C SER A 154 -24.66 9.15 -19.34
N PRO A 155 -23.60 9.09 -20.20
CA PRO A 155 -23.74 9.37 -21.63
C PRO A 155 -24.73 8.46 -22.35
N ILE A 156 -24.76 7.18 -21.97
CA ILE A 156 -25.66 6.18 -22.57
C ILE A 156 -27.09 6.49 -22.16
N VAL A 157 -27.35 6.70 -20.87
CA VAL A 157 -28.68 7.05 -20.34
C VAL A 157 -29.20 8.34 -20.98
N LEU A 158 -28.34 9.36 -21.10
CA LEU A 158 -28.69 10.62 -21.74
C LEU A 158 -29.05 10.43 -23.22
N ALA A 159 -28.25 9.66 -23.96
CA ALA A 159 -28.53 9.38 -25.37
C ALA A 159 -29.86 8.63 -25.55
N TRP A 160 -30.13 7.61 -24.73
CA TRP A 160 -31.38 6.85 -24.76
C TRP A 160 -32.59 7.72 -24.42
N TRP A 161 -32.47 8.57 -23.39
CA TRP A 161 -33.55 9.47 -23.02
C TRP A 161 -33.85 10.48 -24.13
N GLN A 162 -32.82 11.08 -24.75
CA GLN A 162 -33.01 12.01 -25.85
C GLN A 162 -33.62 11.33 -27.08
N LEU A 163 -33.24 10.09 -27.37
CA LEU A 163 -33.86 9.29 -28.43
C LEU A 163 -35.34 9.02 -28.13
N HIS A 164 -35.68 8.66 -26.90
CA HIS A 164 -37.06 8.43 -26.49
C HIS A 164 -37.92 9.70 -26.66
N GLN A 165 -37.44 10.86 -26.20
CA GLN A 165 -38.12 12.15 -26.40
C GLN A 165 -38.30 12.49 -27.88
N ALA A 166 -37.28 12.22 -28.70
CA ALA A 166 -37.34 12.43 -30.15
C ALA A 166 -38.38 11.52 -30.82
N LEU A 167 -38.47 10.26 -30.39
CA LEU A 167 -39.46 9.29 -30.90
C LEU A 167 -40.89 9.70 -30.51
N ASP A 168 -41.11 10.10 -29.26
CA ASP A 168 -42.43 10.55 -28.79
C ASP A 168 -42.88 11.80 -29.56
N ALA A 169 -41.98 12.77 -29.75
CA ALA A 169 -42.25 13.99 -30.50
C ALA A 169 -42.51 13.70 -31.99
N TYR A 170 -41.82 12.73 -32.58
CA TYR A 170 -42.06 12.31 -33.95
C TYR A 170 -43.43 11.64 -34.11
N GLY A 171 -43.86 10.82 -33.14
CA GLY A 171 -45.18 10.19 -33.13
C GLY A 171 -46.34 11.19 -33.13
N ALA A 172 -46.11 12.41 -32.65
CA ALA A 172 -47.07 13.50 -32.69
C ALA A 172 -47.14 14.25 -34.05
N THR A 173 -46.26 13.94 -34.99
CA THR A 173 -46.24 14.56 -36.33
C THR A 173 -46.92 13.66 -37.38
N ASP A 174 -47.45 14.25 -38.46
CA ASP A 174 -48.13 13.54 -39.56
C ASP A 174 -47.26 12.50 -40.33
N GLY A 175 -46.01 12.26 -39.93
CA GLY A 175 -45.12 11.26 -40.54
C GLY A 175 -44.66 11.57 -41.97
N LYS A 176 -44.89 12.79 -42.47
CA LYS A 176 -44.57 13.19 -43.86
C LYS A 176 -43.07 13.37 -44.15
N GLN A 177 -42.23 13.45 -43.12
CA GLN A 177 -40.78 13.63 -43.25
C GLN A 177 -40.04 12.48 -42.59
N ALA A 178 -38.87 12.12 -43.11
CA ALA A 178 -38.02 11.11 -42.48
C ALA A 178 -37.60 11.55 -41.06
N PHE A 179 -37.68 10.62 -40.09
CA PHE A 179 -37.37 10.86 -38.67
C PHE A 179 -36.05 11.62 -38.45
N LEU A 180 -34.95 11.17 -39.07
CA LEU A 180 -33.63 11.80 -38.91
C LEU A 180 -33.61 13.25 -39.40
N TYR A 181 -34.30 13.54 -40.50
CA TYR A 181 -34.40 14.89 -41.04
C TYR A 181 -35.20 15.81 -40.10
N ALA A 182 -36.31 15.30 -39.57
CA ALA A 182 -37.13 16.01 -38.58
C ALA A 182 -36.36 16.27 -37.29
N TRP A 183 -35.62 15.28 -36.77
CA TRP A 183 -34.82 15.42 -35.54
C TRP A 183 -33.62 16.36 -35.73
N GLN A 184 -33.01 16.39 -36.91
CA GLN A 184 -31.94 17.34 -37.22
C GLN A 184 -32.44 18.79 -37.22
N ARG A 185 -33.66 19.04 -37.72
CA ARG A 185 -34.31 20.36 -37.63
C ARG A 185 -34.83 20.70 -36.23
N GLY A 186 -35.07 19.67 -35.41
CA GLY A 186 -35.61 19.78 -34.06
C GLY A 186 -37.14 19.69 -34.06
N PHE A 187 -37.66 18.99 -33.06
CA PHE A 187 -39.09 19.01 -32.74
C PHE A 187 -39.38 20.19 -31.80
N SER A 188 -40.62 20.68 -31.75
CA SER A 188 -41.00 21.74 -30.82
C SER A 188 -40.79 21.28 -29.37
N GLY A 189 -39.74 21.77 -28.72
CA GLY A 189 -39.41 21.48 -27.32
C GLY A 189 -38.44 20.32 -27.08
N VAL A 190 -37.93 19.66 -28.13
CA VAL A 190 -36.91 18.59 -28.01
C VAL A 190 -35.59 19.05 -28.59
N TRP A 191 -34.47 18.61 -27.99
CA TRP A 191 -33.14 18.94 -28.48
C TRP A 191 -32.91 18.39 -29.89
N THR A 192 -32.22 19.18 -30.71
CA THR A 192 -31.80 18.73 -32.04
C THR A 192 -30.75 17.63 -31.93
N LEU A 193 -30.61 16.83 -32.98
CA LEU A 193 -29.54 15.81 -33.06
C LEU A 193 -28.16 16.39 -32.73
N ALA A 194 -27.85 17.59 -33.23
CA ALA A 194 -26.57 18.26 -33.00
C ALA A 194 -26.38 18.69 -31.54
N GLN A 195 -27.44 19.20 -30.90
CA GLN A 195 -27.40 19.56 -29.47
C GLN A 195 -27.19 18.34 -28.59
N THR A 196 -27.92 17.24 -28.86
CA THR A 196 -27.74 15.98 -28.15
C THR A 196 -26.33 15.42 -28.31
N ALA A 197 -25.82 15.39 -29.55
CA ALA A 197 -24.45 14.94 -29.81
C ALA A 197 -23.40 15.79 -29.08
N MET A 198 -23.56 17.12 -29.08
CA MET A 198 -22.66 18.03 -28.37
C MET A 198 -22.72 17.83 -26.85
N ALA A 199 -23.91 17.64 -26.28
CA ALA A 199 -24.09 17.38 -24.85
C ALA A 199 -23.41 16.08 -24.42
N VAL A 200 -23.60 15.00 -25.20
CA VAL A 200 -22.93 13.71 -24.97
C VAL A 200 -21.41 13.86 -25.10
N ALA A 201 -20.92 14.56 -26.12
CA ALA A 201 -19.49 14.78 -26.32
C ALA A 201 -18.84 15.55 -25.14
N LEU A 202 -19.49 16.62 -24.66
CA LEU A 202 -19.02 17.38 -23.49
C LEU A 202 -19.04 16.54 -22.22
N LEU A 203 -20.06 15.71 -22.04
CA LEU A 203 -20.15 14.81 -20.89
C LEU A 203 -19.03 13.78 -20.90
N VAL A 204 -18.73 13.17 -22.06
CA VAL A 204 -17.60 12.24 -22.21
C VAL A 204 -16.28 12.94 -21.93
N LEU A 205 -16.07 14.16 -22.45
CA LEU A 205 -14.88 14.95 -22.17
C LEU A 205 -14.71 15.23 -20.66
N ALA A 206 -15.80 15.57 -19.97
CA ALA A 206 -15.80 15.77 -18.52
C ALA A 206 -15.40 14.49 -17.75
N ILE A 207 -15.91 13.33 -18.18
CA ILE A 207 -15.54 12.02 -17.58
C ILE A 207 -14.05 11.72 -17.79
N ILE A 208 -13.50 12.01 -18.98
CA ILE A 208 -12.08 11.84 -19.28
C ILE A 208 -11.24 12.75 -18.37
N MET A 209 -11.60 14.02 -18.25
CA MET A 209 -10.92 14.98 -17.36
C MET A 209 -10.98 14.53 -15.89
N LEU A 210 -12.14 14.08 -15.43
CA LEU A 210 -12.30 13.54 -14.08
C LEU A 210 -11.40 12.32 -13.85
N THR A 211 -11.32 11.41 -14.83
CA THR A 211 -10.46 10.23 -14.78
C THR A 211 -8.98 10.63 -14.68
N PHE A 212 -8.56 11.66 -15.42
CA PHE A 212 -7.21 12.19 -15.37
C PHE A 212 -6.88 12.77 -13.98
N VAL A 213 -7.78 13.59 -13.43
CA VAL A 213 -7.63 14.16 -12.08
C VAL A 213 -7.50 13.05 -11.04
N LEU A 214 -8.31 11.99 -11.14
CA LEU A 214 -8.22 10.82 -10.26
C LEU A 214 -6.86 10.12 -10.36
N HIS A 215 -6.30 9.96 -11.56
CA HIS A 215 -4.96 9.39 -11.72
C HIS A 215 -3.87 10.28 -11.11
N LEU A 216 -4.01 11.61 -11.18
CA LEU A 216 -3.10 12.53 -10.51
C LEU A 216 -3.17 12.39 -8.99
N LEU A 217 -4.39 12.26 -8.45
CA LEU A 217 -4.63 12.05 -7.02
C LEU A 217 -4.12 10.68 -6.54
N ASP A 218 -4.31 9.62 -7.33
CA ASP A 218 -3.74 8.29 -7.06
C ASP A 218 -2.20 8.33 -7.09
N GLY A 219 -1.62 9.15 -7.95
CA GLY A 219 -0.19 9.44 -7.94
C GLY A 219 0.27 10.01 -6.59
N LEU A 220 -0.56 10.83 -5.91
CA LEU A 220 -0.28 11.31 -4.57
C LEU A 220 -0.51 10.21 -3.51
N ALA A 221 -1.58 9.43 -3.62
CA ALA A 221 -1.89 8.32 -2.72
C ALA A 221 -0.85 7.18 -2.80
N SER A 222 -0.18 7.01 -3.95
CA SER A 222 0.91 6.05 -4.14
C SER A 222 2.08 6.31 -3.18
N ARG A 223 2.24 7.55 -2.69
CA ARG A 223 3.23 7.90 -1.67
C ARG A 223 2.92 7.27 -0.31
N ILE A 224 1.64 7.10 0.02
CA ILE A 224 1.21 6.41 1.25
C ILE A 224 1.58 4.93 1.16
N ARG A 225 1.29 4.27 0.04
CA ARG A 225 1.71 2.88 -0.21
C ARG A 225 3.22 2.74 -0.21
N LEU A 226 3.95 3.72 -0.76
CA LEU A 226 5.41 3.75 -0.73
C LEU A 226 5.94 3.84 0.71
N ARG A 227 5.29 4.64 1.58
CA ARG A 227 5.64 4.75 3.01
C ARG A 227 5.43 3.44 3.75
N GLU A 228 4.31 2.77 3.55
CA GLU A 228 4.07 1.43 4.11
C GLU A 228 5.12 0.43 3.63
N GLN A 229 5.49 0.49 2.35
CA GLN A 229 6.53 -0.37 1.78
C GLN A 229 7.91 -0.08 2.38
N VAL A 230 8.29 1.19 2.55
CA VAL A 230 9.53 1.62 3.22
C VAL A 230 9.55 1.15 4.67
N ALA A 231 8.46 1.34 5.41
CA ALA A 231 8.36 0.89 6.80
C ALA A 231 8.55 -0.63 6.91
N ARG A 232 7.94 -1.40 6.01
CA ARG A 232 8.09 -2.85 5.94
C ARG A 232 9.51 -3.27 5.59
N ASP A 233 10.15 -2.62 4.62
CA ASP A 233 11.52 -2.89 4.21
C ASP A 233 12.53 -2.54 5.32
N LEU A 234 12.31 -1.45 6.07
CA LEU A 234 13.14 -1.07 7.23
C LEU A 234 12.96 -2.03 8.41
N ALA A 235 11.73 -2.45 8.69
CA ALA A 235 11.47 -3.46 9.72
C ALA A 235 12.16 -4.79 9.36
N TYR A 236 12.06 -5.23 8.11
CA TYR A 236 12.76 -6.42 7.62
C TYR A 236 14.28 -6.28 7.74
N ALA A 237 14.84 -5.13 7.35
CA ALA A 237 16.26 -4.85 7.49
C ALA A 237 16.72 -4.94 8.95
N THR A 238 15.94 -4.38 9.88
CA THR A 238 16.21 -4.43 11.32
C THR A 238 16.32 -5.87 11.83
N VAL A 239 15.37 -6.74 11.43
CA VAL A 239 15.38 -8.16 11.78
C VAL A 239 16.59 -8.89 11.19
N VAL A 240 16.93 -8.64 9.92
CA VAL A 240 18.08 -9.28 9.25
C VAL A 240 19.41 -8.83 9.89
N ILE A 241 19.53 -7.56 10.26
CA ILE A 241 20.71 -7.02 10.92
C ILE A 241 20.83 -7.58 12.34
N ALA A 242 19.73 -7.65 13.09
CA ALA A 242 19.68 -8.28 14.41
C ALA A 242 20.07 -9.76 14.35
N ARG A 243 19.61 -10.50 13.33
CA ARG A 243 20.00 -11.89 13.07
C ARG A 243 21.49 -12.06 12.79
N LYS A 244 22.16 -11.05 12.22
CA LYS A 244 23.60 -11.12 11.91
C LYS A 244 24.48 -10.98 13.16
N GLY A 245 23.92 -10.59 14.31
CA GLY A 245 24.63 -10.62 15.60
C GLY A 245 26.01 -9.99 15.52
N ILE A 246 26.14 -8.83 14.86
CA ILE A 246 27.40 -8.08 14.84
C ILE A 246 27.55 -7.48 16.24
N GLY A 247 28.16 -8.26 17.13
CA GLY A 247 28.36 -7.91 18.53
C GLY A 247 27.44 -8.62 19.50
N GLY A 248 27.41 -9.96 19.49
CA GLY A 248 27.37 -10.86 20.66
C GLY A 248 26.56 -10.49 21.92
N THR A 249 25.54 -9.63 21.85
CA THR A 249 24.70 -9.35 22.99
C THR A 249 23.77 -10.56 23.16
N PRO A 250 23.83 -11.27 24.30
CA PRO A 250 22.90 -12.36 24.57
C PRO A 250 21.47 -11.84 24.41
N VAL A 251 20.58 -12.67 23.87
CA VAL A 251 19.14 -12.37 23.74
C VAL A 251 18.67 -11.77 25.05
N SER A 252 18.43 -10.46 25.07
CA SER A 252 18.14 -9.77 26.32
C SER A 252 16.76 -10.22 26.81
N GLU A 253 16.59 -10.38 28.12
CA GLU A 253 15.26 -10.58 28.72
C GLU A 253 14.26 -9.53 28.25
N ARG A 254 14.75 -8.32 27.93
CA ARG A 254 13.96 -7.22 27.39
C ARG A 254 13.36 -7.53 26.01
N SER A 255 14.15 -8.08 25.08
CA SER A 255 13.67 -8.48 23.75
C SER A 255 12.66 -9.62 23.81
N LEU A 256 12.85 -10.58 24.73
CA LEU A 256 11.89 -11.66 24.96
C LEU A 256 10.59 -11.13 25.57
N ALA A 257 10.70 -10.23 26.56
CA ALA A 257 9.56 -9.57 27.17
C ALA A 257 8.78 -8.71 26.16
N GLU A 258 9.48 -7.98 25.28
CA GLU A 258 8.87 -7.16 24.24
C GLU A 258 8.18 -8.02 23.17
N PHE A 259 8.83 -9.09 22.70
CA PHE A 259 8.20 -10.07 21.83
C PHE A 259 6.93 -10.68 22.46
N SER A 260 6.99 -11.04 23.74
CA SER A 260 5.83 -11.59 24.46
C SER A 260 4.65 -10.60 24.53
N ARG A 261 4.93 -9.30 24.71
CA ARG A 261 3.90 -8.25 24.72
C ARG A 261 3.29 -8.05 23.34
N THR A 262 4.13 -7.98 22.31
CA THR A 262 3.68 -7.83 20.92
C THR A 262 2.85 -9.03 20.48
N LEU A 263 3.28 -10.24 20.80
CA LEU A 263 2.53 -11.47 20.51
C LEU A 263 1.18 -11.45 21.20
N ARG A 264 1.12 -11.05 22.48
CA ARG A 264 -0.14 -10.96 23.24
C ARG A 264 -1.10 -9.94 22.66
N HIS A 265 -0.62 -8.73 22.39
CA HIS A 265 -1.44 -7.68 21.79
C HIS A 265 -2.00 -8.11 20.43
N SER A 266 -1.21 -8.84 19.65
CA SER A 266 -1.64 -9.40 18.38
C SER A 266 -2.70 -10.49 18.54
N ILE A 267 -2.56 -11.37 19.54
CA ILE A 267 -3.56 -12.40 19.87
C ILE A 267 -4.86 -11.76 20.34
N ASP A 268 -4.79 -10.76 21.22
CA ASP A 268 -5.96 -10.05 21.74
C ASP A 268 -6.71 -9.35 20.59
N THR A 269 -6.00 -8.63 19.73
CA THR A 269 -6.58 -7.96 18.55
C THR A 269 -7.22 -8.95 17.59
N MET A 270 -6.58 -10.10 17.36
CA MET A 270 -7.13 -11.16 16.52
C MET A 270 -8.39 -11.76 17.15
N ASN A 271 -8.39 -12.00 18.47
CA ASN A 271 -9.53 -12.53 19.19
C ASN A 271 -10.72 -11.57 19.14
N ASP A 272 -10.47 -10.27 19.36
CA ASP A 272 -11.50 -9.22 19.26
C ASP A 272 -12.08 -9.12 17.84
N THR A 273 -11.22 -9.16 16.82
CA THR A 273 -11.64 -9.13 15.41
C THR A 273 -12.50 -10.35 15.08
N LEU A 274 -12.05 -11.56 15.46
CA LEU A 274 -12.77 -12.80 15.20
C LEU A 274 -14.11 -12.88 15.95
N ARG A 275 -14.16 -12.37 17.17
CA ARG A 275 -15.40 -12.28 17.95
C ARG A 275 -16.37 -11.27 17.33
N GLY A 276 -15.85 -10.14 16.84
CA GLY A 276 -16.60 -9.14 16.09
C GLY A 276 -17.20 -9.73 14.81
N THR A 277 -16.37 -10.31 13.95
CA THR A 277 -16.81 -10.96 12.70
C THR A 277 -17.78 -12.12 12.97
N GLY A 278 -17.52 -12.94 13.98
CA GLY A 278 -18.42 -14.03 14.38
C GLY A 278 -19.80 -13.54 14.81
N SER A 279 -19.87 -12.44 15.56
CA SER A 279 -21.15 -11.84 15.97
C SER A 279 -21.94 -11.26 14.79
N GLN A 280 -21.25 -10.62 13.84
CA GLN A 280 -21.86 -10.06 12.63
C GLN A 280 -22.39 -11.17 11.71
N ILE A 281 -21.61 -12.23 11.53
CA ILE A 281 -22.00 -13.41 10.77
C ILE A 281 -23.21 -14.11 11.43
N ALA A 282 -23.19 -14.27 12.76
CA ALA A 282 -24.30 -14.87 13.49
C ALA A 282 -25.59 -14.06 13.40
N ALA A 283 -25.50 -12.73 13.39
CA ALA A 283 -26.66 -11.84 13.23
C ALA A 283 -27.26 -11.92 11.82
N ALA A 284 -26.43 -12.15 10.80
CA ALA A 284 -26.86 -12.19 9.40
C ALA A 284 -27.48 -13.53 8.96
N LEU A 285 -27.37 -14.59 9.77
CA LEU A 285 -27.81 -15.94 9.40
C LEU A 285 -28.97 -16.42 10.27
N GLN A 286 -30.12 -16.61 9.65
CA GLN A 286 -31.27 -17.30 10.25
C GLN A 286 -31.41 -18.73 9.70
N GLY A 287 -31.70 -19.69 10.58
CA GLY A 287 -32.07 -21.07 10.20
C GLY A 287 -30.95 -22.11 10.26
N GLU A 288 -31.06 -23.19 9.47
CA GLU A 288 -30.17 -24.37 9.50
C GLU A 288 -28.69 -24.04 9.20
N GLN A 289 -28.43 -22.97 8.44
CA GLN A 289 -27.08 -22.46 8.20
C GLN A 289 -26.40 -21.93 9.47
N ALA A 290 -27.16 -21.39 10.42
CA ALA A 290 -26.62 -20.89 11.69
C ALA A 290 -25.97 -22.02 12.50
N GLN A 291 -26.50 -23.25 12.42
CA GLN A 291 -25.97 -24.38 13.18
C GLN A 291 -24.63 -24.88 12.61
N ARG A 292 -24.48 -24.91 11.28
CA ARG A 292 -23.20 -25.29 10.65
C ARG A 292 -22.12 -24.24 10.90
N MET A 293 -22.50 -22.97 10.88
CA MET A 293 -21.58 -21.89 11.25
C MET A 293 -21.28 -21.83 12.73
N ALA A 294 -22.21 -22.19 13.61
CA ALA A 294 -21.92 -22.33 15.05
C ALA A 294 -20.85 -23.40 15.29
N THR A 295 -20.87 -24.52 14.54
CA THR A 295 -19.81 -25.54 14.59
C THR A 295 -18.47 -25.04 14.04
N ALA A 296 -18.47 -24.26 12.94
CA ALA A 296 -17.25 -23.68 12.41
C ALA A 296 -16.66 -22.61 13.37
N ALA A 297 -17.52 -21.78 13.96
CA ALA A 297 -17.13 -20.77 14.94
C ALA A 297 -16.62 -21.40 16.24
N SER A 298 -17.20 -22.50 16.71
CA SER A 298 -16.72 -23.20 17.89
C SER A 298 -15.37 -23.90 17.65
N ALA A 299 -15.16 -24.47 16.46
CA ALA A 299 -13.86 -25.02 16.05
C ALA A 299 -12.80 -23.90 16.00
N LEU A 300 -13.15 -22.74 15.44
CA LEU A 300 -12.28 -21.56 15.42
C LEU A 300 -11.94 -21.08 16.83
N ALA A 301 -12.95 -20.95 17.71
CA ALA A 301 -12.75 -20.57 19.10
C ALA A 301 -11.84 -21.57 19.85
N GLY A 302 -11.97 -22.87 19.55
CA GLY A 302 -11.07 -23.91 20.06
C GLY A 302 -9.62 -23.68 19.65
N SER A 303 -9.36 -23.39 18.37
CA SER A 303 -8.01 -23.12 17.85
C SER A 303 -7.37 -21.88 18.47
N LEU A 304 -8.16 -20.81 18.70
CA LEU A 304 -7.68 -19.59 19.34
C LEU A 304 -7.35 -19.80 20.81
N ASN A 305 -8.16 -20.58 21.52
CA ASN A 305 -7.87 -20.95 22.91
C ASN A 305 -6.58 -21.78 23.00
N ALA A 306 -6.30 -22.66 22.04
CA ALA A 306 -5.05 -23.41 21.98
C ALA A 306 -3.83 -22.49 21.76
N VAL A 307 -3.94 -21.50 20.86
CA VAL A 307 -2.90 -20.48 20.65
C VAL A 307 -2.71 -19.60 21.90
N GLY A 308 -3.80 -19.25 22.60
CA GLY A 308 -3.73 -18.52 23.86
C GLY A 308 -3.03 -19.31 24.97
N ALA A 309 -3.31 -20.62 25.07
CA ALA A 309 -2.62 -21.52 26.01
C ALA A 309 -1.12 -21.63 25.69
N ALA A 310 -0.77 -21.76 24.41
CA ALA A 310 0.62 -21.73 23.92
C ALA A 310 1.36 -20.44 24.32
N ALA A 311 0.70 -19.28 24.20
CA ALA A 311 1.28 -18.01 24.63
C ALA A 311 1.45 -17.91 26.16
N ALA A 312 0.53 -18.49 26.94
CA ALA A 312 0.65 -18.56 28.39
C ALA A 312 1.82 -19.46 28.82
N ASP A 313 2.05 -20.57 28.11
CA ASP A 313 3.18 -21.47 28.37
C ASP A 313 4.53 -20.83 27.99
N LEU A 314 4.60 -20.02 26.94
CA LEU A 314 5.80 -19.20 26.64
C LEU A 314 6.18 -18.28 27.79
N ARG A 315 5.19 -17.70 28.47
CA ARG A 315 5.44 -16.84 29.63
C ARG A 315 6.01 -17.64 30.80
N ARG A 316 5.40 -18.78 31.12
CA ARG A 316 5.91 -19.68 32.17
C ARG A 316 7.33 -20.15 31.86
N LEU A 317 7.63 -20.37 30.59
CA LEU A 317 8.99 -20.70 30.15
C LEU A 317 9.98 -19.56 30.32
N GLY A 318 9.57 -18.33 30.01
CA GLY A 318 10.36 -17.13 30.29
C GLY A 318 10.62 -16.93 31.79
N GLU A 319 9.67 -17.34 32.64
CA GLU A 319 9.82 -17.29 34.10
C GLU A 319 10.63 -18.48 34.67
N ALA A 320 10.72 -19.60 33.95
CA ALA A 320 11.35 -20.85 34.40
C ALA A 320 12.73 -21.14 33.76
N LEU A 321 13.42 -20.11 33.24
CA LEU A 321 14.71 -20.18 32.51
C LEU A 321 15.90 -20.75 33.33
N ASN A 322 15.85 -22.02 33.74
CA ASN A 322 16.98 -22.70 34.39
C ASN A 322 17.83 -23.53 33.40
N THR A 323 17.31 -23.89 32.22
CA THR A 323 18.06 -24.63 31.18
C THR A 323 17.69 -24.16 29.76
N PRO A 324 18.63 -23.54 29.00
CA PRO A 324 18.35 -23.02 27.66
C PRO A 324 17.92 -24.07 26.62
N THR A 325 18.38 -25.31 26.76
CA THR A 325 18.11 -26.41 25.82
C THR A 325 16.66 -26.87 25.87
N GLU A 326 16.02 -26.86 27.05
CA GLU A 326 14.60 -27.18 27.19
C GLU A 326 13.71 -26.12 26.56
N VAL A 327 14.10 -24.86 26.64
CA VAL A 327 13.36 -23.74 26.03
C VAL A 327 13.38 -23.85 24.51
N LEU A 328 14.52 -24.21 23.91
CA LEU A 328 14.60 -24.47 22.48
C LEU A 328 13.68 -25.62 22.05
N GLN A 329 13.73 -26.77 22.74
CA GLN A 329 12.88 -27.91 22.39
C GLN A 329 11.38 -27.57 22.49
N ARG A 330 10.99 -26.82 23.51
CA ARG A 330 9.60 -26.38 23.69
C ARG A 330 9.20 -25.31 22.67
N LEU A 331 10.08 -24.37 22.30
CA LEU A 331 9.83 -23.41 21.23
C LEU A 331 9.64 -24.11 19.88
N GLU A 332 10.44 -25.13 19.57
CA GLU A 332 10.29 -25.91 18.34
C GLU A 332 9.01 -26.76 18.33
N ALA A 333 8.61 -27.31 19.48
CA ALA A 333 7.32 -27.99 19.62
C ALA A 333 6.17 -26.99 19.40
N LEU A 334 6.24 -25.83 20.06
CA LEU A 334 5.26 -24.75 19.93
C LEU A 334 5.14 -24.25 18.48
N GLN A 335 6.26 -24.07 17.78
CA GLN A 335 6.27 -23.65 16.39
C GLN A 335 5.55 -24.67 15.50
N ARG A 336 5.79 -25.97 15.73
CA ARG A 336 5.09 -27.06 15.02
C ARG A 336 3.60 -27.07 15.34
N ASP A 337 3.21 -26.85 16.59
CA ASP A 337 1.81 -26.81 17.01
C ASP A 337 1.08 -25.61 16.40
N ILE A 338 1.66 -24.41 16.45
CA ILE A 338 1.13 -23.20 15.81
C ILE A 338 1.02 -23.40 14.29
N ALA A 339 1.99 -24.06 13.66
CA ALA A 339 1.95 -24.33 12.22
C ALA A 339 0.88 -25.35 11.84
N ALA A 340 0.70 -26.40 12.64
CA ALA A 340 -0.37 -27.38 12.44
C ALA A 340 -1.74 -26.71 12.61
N GLU A 341 -1.90 -25.89 13.65
CA GLU A 341 -3.16 -25.21 13.94
C GLU A 341 -3.47 -24.12 12.92
N GLY A 342 -2.46 -23.36 12.47
CA GLY A 342 -2.58 -22.41 11.38
C GLY A 342 -3.05 -23.07 10.08
N LYS A 343 -2.57 -24.27 9.76
CA LYS A 343 -3.06 -25.03 8.59
C LYS A 343 -4.52 -25.47 8.75
N ARG A 344 -4.92 -25.92 9.94
CA ARG A 344 -6.32 -26.28 10.23
C ARG A 344 -7.24 -25.07 10.10
N LEU A 345 -6.84 -23.93 10.66
CA LEU A 345 -7.54 -22.66 10.56
C LEU A 345 -7.76 -22.23 9.10
N HIS A 346 -6.70 -22.24 8.29
CA HIS A 346 -6.81 -21.92 6.86
C HIS A 346 -7.74 -22.89 6.12
N GLY A 347 -7.66 -24.19 6.43
CA GLY A 347 -8.56 -25.19 5.85
C GLY A 347 -10.03 -24.93 6.20
N GLY A 348 -10.32 -24.59 7.47
CA GLY A 348 -11.66 -24.25 7.93
C GLY A 348 -12.21 -22.97 7.28
N LEU A 349 -11.40 -21.91 7.21
CA LEU A 349 -11.78 -20.64 6.56
C LEU A 349 -12.00 -20.82 5.05
N ALA A 350 -11.13 -21.56 4.36
CA ALA A 350 -11.29 -21.85 2.93
C ALA A 350 -12.57 -22.64 2.63
N ALA A 351 -12.89 -23.63 3.47
CA ALA A 351 -14.15 -24.38 3.37
C ALA A 351 -15.36 -23.45 3.57
N LEU A 352 -15.29 -22.54 4.55
CA LEU A 352 -16.36 -21.57 4.84
C LEU A 352 -16.56 -20.57 3.70
N VAL A 353 -15.49 -20.02 3.12
CA VAL A 353 -15.55 -19.15 1.93
C VAL A 353 -16.18 -19.88 0.74
N THR A 354 -15.78 -21.13 0.51
CA THR A 354 -16.34 -21.95 -0.57
C THR A 354 -17.83 -22.19 -0.37
N GLN A 355 -18.24 -22.46 0.86
CA GLN A 355 -19.63 -22.69 1.21
C GLN A 355 -20.48 -21.41 1.07
N LEU A 356 -19.97 -20.26 1.51
CA LEU A 356 -20.61 -18.95 1.30
C LEU A 356 -20.73 -18.59 -0.19
N GLY A 357 -19.69 -18.87 -0.98
CA GLY A 357 -19.72 -18.65 -2.43
C GLY A 357 -20.72 -19.53 -3.17
N ALA A 358 -20.90 -20.79 -2.73
CA ALA A 358 -21.90 -21.69 -3.28
C ALA A 358 -23.33 -21.22 -2.97
N THR A 359 -23.56 -20.69 -1.76
CA THR A 359 -24.88 -20.19 -1.35
C THR A 359 -25.24 -18.85 -2.00
N ALA A 360 -24.24 -17.97 -2.21
CA ALA A 360 -24.43 -16.70 -2.90
C ALA A 360 -24.85 -16.86 -4.36
N LYS A 361 -24.43 -17.95 -5.01
CA LYS A 361 -24.89 -18.28 -6.36
C LYS A 361 -26.33 -18.79 -6.42
N ALA A 362 -26.89 -19.23 -5.29
CA ALA A 362 -28.24 -19.81 -5.24
C ALA A 362 -29.36 -18.80 -4.94
N GLY A 363 -29.03 -17.57 -4.51
CA GLY A 363 -30.02 -16.54 -4.15
C GLY A 363 -29.70 -15.16 -4.72
N GLU A 364 -30.55 -14.65 -5.61
CA GLU A 364 -30.34 -13.40 -6.35
C GLU A 364 -30.47 -12.13 -5.47
N SER A 365 -31.31 -12.14 -4.43
CA SER A 365 -31.44 -11.02 -3.47
C SER A 365 -30.46 -11.10 -2.29
N ALA A 366 -29.99 -12.29 -1.94
CA ALA A 366 -28.95 -12.50 -0.93
C ALA A 366 -27.53 -12.20 -1.45
N ALA A 367 -27.38 -12.01 -2.77
CA ALA A 367 -26.09 -11.86 -3.43
C ALA A 367 -25.29 -10.64 -2.96
N ASN A 368 -25.93 -9.50 -2.67
CA ASN A 368 -25.22 -8.29 -2.24
C ASN A 368 -24.70 -8.37 -0.80
N GLU A 369 -25.54 -8.79 0.16
CA GLU A 369 -25.10 -8.97 1.55
C GLU A 369 -24.06 -10.11 1.67
N GLN A 370 -24.26 -11.21 0.93
CA GLN A 370 -23.29 -12.31 0.94
C GLN A 370 -21.98 -11.95 0.23
N GLN A 371 -21.98 -11.04 -0.75
CA GLN A 371 -20.74 -10.51 -1.32
C GLN A 371 -19.95 -9.68 -0.31
N ILE A 372 -20.62 -8.86 0.51
CA ILE A 372 -19.97 -8.10 1.58
C ILE A 372 -19.33 -9.07 2.57
N MET A 373 -20.09 -10.06 3.06
CA MET A 373 -19.59 -11.07 3.98
C MET A 373 -18.45 -11.92 3.38
N THR A 374 -18.54 -12.28 2.10
CA THR A 374 -17.47 -13.02 1.41
C THR A 374 -16.19 -12.19 1.34
N ARG A 375 -16.29 -10.88 1.08
CA ARG A 375 -15.13 -9.99 1.09
C ARG A 375 -14.51 -9.90 2.48
N GLU A 376 -15.32 -9.73 3.51
CA GLU A 376 -14.85 -9.68 4.90
C GLU A 376 -14.15 -10.97 5.33
N VAL A 377 -14.74 -12.13 5.07
CA VAL A 377 -14.11 -13.43 5.38
C VAL A 377 -12.83 -13.64 4.56
N THR A 378 -12.81 -13.20 3.30
CA THR A 378 -11.60 -13.27 2.47
C THR A 378 -10.49 -12.36 3.01
N ASP A 379 -10.84 -11.15 3.46
CA ASP A 379 -9.89 -10.20 4.03
C ASP A 379 -9.36 -10.66 5.38
N LEU A 380 -10.23 -11.23 6.21
CA LEU A 380 -9.85 -11.93 7.43
C LEU A 380 -8.87 -13.08 7.13
N THR A 381 -9.15 -13.89 6.11
CA THR A 381 -8.28 -15.00 5.70
C THR A 381 -6.90 -14.49 5.27
N ARG A 382 -6.83 -13.37 4.53
CA ARG A 382 -5.55 -12.75 4.15
C ARG A 382 -4.80 -12.19 5.34
N THR A 383 -5.50 -11.53 6.25
CA THR A 383 -4.91 -10.97 7.48
C THR A 383 -4.34 -12.09 8.35
N LEU A 384 -5.08 -13.19 8.51
CA LEU A 384 -4.66 -14.36 9.29
C LEU A 384 -3.48 -15.09 8.61
N HIS A 385 -3.47 -15.16 7.28
CA HIS A 385 -2.33 -15.68 6.52
C HIS A 385 -1.06 -14.82 6.71
N GLY A 386 -1.19 -13.51 6.55
CA GLY A 386 -0.09 -12.57 6.77
C GLY A 386 0.48 -12.67 8.19
N TRP A 387 -0.41 -12.74 9.18
CA TRP A 387 -0.04 -12.91 10.58
C TRP A 387 0.68 -14.23 10.83
N THR A 388 0.10 -15.37 10.44
CA THR A 388 0.73 -16.69 10.67
C THR A 388 2.11 -16.78 10.02
N SER A 389 2.25 -16.26 8.79
CA SER A 389 3.54 -16.20 8.11
C SER A 389 4.55 -15.35 8.87
N GLN A 390 4.16 -14.16 9.31
CA GLN A 390 5.02 -13.24 10.06
C GLN A 390 5.41 -13.81 11.43
N SER A 391 4.47 -14.43 12.14
CA SER A 391 4.73 -15.08 13.43
C SER A 391 5.71 -16.25 13.27
N MET A 392 5.52 -17.12 12.26
CA MET A 392 6.47 -18.21 12.00
C MET A 392 7.86 -17.70 11.63
N GLU A 393 7.95 -16.63 10.85
CA GLU A 393 9.23 -16.02 10.50
C GLU A 393 9.92 -15.45 11.75
N SER A 394 9.19 -14.70 12.58
CA SER A 394 9.74 -14.12 13.83
C SER A 394 10.19 -15.18 14.83
N LEU A 395 9.41 -16.25 15.00
CA LEU A 395 9.78 -17.39 15.85
C LEU A 395 10.99 -18.14 15.30
N GLY A 396 11.05 -18.35 13.99
CA GLY A 396 12.20 -18.99 13.34
C GLY A 396 13.49 -18.19 13.54
N VAL A 397 13.42 -16.86 13.47
CA VAL A 397 14.57 -15.98 13.77
C VAL A 397 15.00 -16.12 15.22
N LEU A 398 14.06 -16.12 16.17
CA LEU A 398 14.37 -16.22 17.61
C LEU A 398 14.97 -17.58 17.98
N VAL A 399 14.41 -18.68 17.45
CA VAL A 399 14.96 -20.04 17.64
C VAL A 399 16.38 -20.14 17.08
N HIS A 400 16.63 -19.57 15.89
CA HIS A 400 17.99 -19.52 15.34
C HIS A 400 18.95 -18.72 16.21
N GLN A 401 18.53 -17.53 16.68
CA GLN A 401 19.36 -16.71 17.57
C GLN A 401 19.69 -17.42 18.89
N MET A 402 18.72 -18.10 19.50
CA MET A 402 18.94 -18.87 20.73
C MET A 402 19.86 -20.07 20.49
N ARG A 403 19.73 -20.76 19.35
CA ARG A 403 20.62 -21.86 18.98
C ARG A 403 22.06 -21.39 18.77
N ASP A 404 22.24 -20.31 18.01
CA ASP A 404 23.56 -19.73 17.75
C ASP A 404 24.22 -19.26 19.06
N ALA A 405 23.44 -18.69 19.98
CA ALA A 405 23.93 -18.29 21.30
C ALA A 405 24.40 -19.49 22.15
N LEU A 406 23.71 -20.63 22.06
CA LEU A 406 24.12 -21.84 22.79
C LEU A 406 25.35 -22.50 22.19
N GLU A 407 25.42 -22.61 20.87
CA GLU A 407 26.62 -23.09 20.17
C GLU A 407 27.85 -22.23 20.52
N GLN A 408 27.64 -20.92 20.69
CA GLN A 408 28.69 -20.01 21.11
C GLN A 408 29.14 -20.28 22.56
N VAL A 409 28.21 -20.50 23.49
CA VAL A 409 28.53 -20.82 24.91
C VAL A 409 29.28 -22.16 25.01
N ASP A 410 28.82 -23.20 24.30
CA ASP A 410 29.48 -24.51 24.29
C ASP A 410 30.86 -24.45 23.62
N GLY A 411 30.99 -23.67 22.54
CA GLY A 411 32.26 -23.47 21.82
C GLY A 411 33.35 -22.77 22.63
N TYR A 412 32.99 -21.94 23.61
CA TYR A 412 33.97 -21.32 24.52
C TYR A 412 34.39 -22.23 25.69
N GLY A 413 33.64 -23.30 25.98
CA GLY A 413 33.89 -24.21 27.09
C GLY A 413 34.98 -25.27 26.84
N TYR A 414 35.36 -25.53 25.59
CA TYR A 414 36.30 -26.61 25.24
C TYR A 414 37.55 -26.09 24.54
N ARG A 415 38.39 -25.34 25.27
CA ARG A 415 39.82 -25.24 24.94
C ARG A 415 40.54 -26.26 25.81
N PRO A 416 40.83 -27.48 25.33
CA PRO A 416 41.63 -28.41 26.10
C PRO A 416 42.97 -27.72 26.35
N GLY A 417 43.25 -27.46 27.63
CA GLY A 417 44.55 -26.96 28.06
C GLY A 417 45.60 -27.93 27.56
N GLY A 418 46.37 -27.49 26.56
CA GLY A 418 47.63 -28.13 26.22
C GLY A 418 48.55 -27.99 27.41
N VAL A 419 48.86 -29.13 28.02
CA VAL A 419 50.11 -29.35 28.75
C VAL A 419 51.08 -29.95 27.75
#